data_AF-A0A2S8U9M6-F1
#
_entry.id   AF-A0A2S8U9M6-F1
#
_cell.length_a   1.000
_cell.length_b   1.000
_cell.length_c   1.000
_cell.angle_alpha   90.00
_cell.angle_beta   90.00
_cell.angle_gamma   90.00
#
_symmetry.space_group_name_H-M   'P 1'
#
loop_
_entity.id
_entity.type
_entity.pdbx_description
1 polymer ?
#
loop_
_entity_poly.entity_id
_entity_poly.type
_entity_poly.pdbx_seq_one_letter_code
_entity_poly.pdbx_strand_id
1 'polypeptide(L)'
;MDKSVLEKIELVKNILGDDPFSLVIGEIVEEEKIIDKKLEETILKDYYFITSKYKILNGGVITIYGHQKLESIQFYTEDMPGGADKWLCIGTIENYPLFIDKINGEISCLFGDLIDQNFVIESYGDFNNFLQNYYLGQKYCELGNKFVQSGGISDTVGSKDDDWYQLLEDHNLL
;
A
#
# COMPACT_ATOMS: atom_id res chain seq x y z
N MET A 1 -2.53 -6.03 14.46
CA MET A 1 -3.03 -6.39 13.13
C MET A 1 -4.21 -7.33 13.26
N ASP A 2 -5.24 -7.12 12.45
CA ASP A 2 -6.40 -8.01 12.41
C ASP A 2 -6.01 -9.35 11.77
N LYS A 3 -6.40 -10.46 12.42
CA LYS A 3 -6.12 -11.81 11.93
C LYS A 3 -6.78 -12.06 10.57
N SER A 4 -7.94 -11.44 10.33
CA SER A 4 -8.68 -11.55 9.07
C SER A 4 -7.92 -10.94 7.88
N VAL A 5 -7.13 -9.87 8.08
CA VAL A 5 -6.33 -9.26 7.02
C VAL A 5 -5.25 -10.22 6.54
N LEU A 6 -4.50 -10.83 7.47
CA LEU A 6 -3.47 -11.80 7.11
C LEU A 6 -4.07 -13.03 6.42
N GLU A 7 -5.18 -13.55 6.93
CA GLU A 7 -5.88 -14.68 6.31
C GLU A 7 -6.32 -14.36 4.88
N LYS A 8 -6.83 -13.14 4.62
CA LYS A 8 -7.15 -12.68 3.26
C LYS A 8 -5.92 -12.58 2.36
N ILE A 9 -4.80 -12.00 2.83
CA ILE A 9 -3.54 -11.93 2.06
C ILE A 9 -3.08 -13.33 1.65
N GLU A 10 -3.12 -14.28 2.58
CA GLU A 10 -2.73 -15.66 2.33
C GLU A 10 -3.64 -16.37 1.32
N LEU A 11 -4.95 -16.12 1.38
CA LEU A 11 -5.90 -16.63 0.39
C LEU A 11 -5.64 -16.05 -1.00
N VAL A 12 -5.44 -14.74 -1.11
CA VAL A 12 -5.13 -14.08 -2.40
C VAL A 12 -3.84 -14.62 -2.99
N LYS A 13 -2.79 -14.79 -2.16
CA LYS A 13 -1.52 -15.38 -2.60
C LYS A 13 -1.72 -16.76 -3.24
N ASN A 14 -2.54 -17.61 -2.62
CA ASN A 14 -2.84 -18.93 -3.17
C ASN A 14 -3.59 -18.85 -4.50
N ILE A 15 -4.58 -17.95 -4.60
CA ILE A 15 -5.33 -17.72 -5.86
C ILE A 15 -4.39 -17.27 -6.98
N LEU A 16 -3.49 -16.31 -6.71
CA LEU A 16 -2.50 -15.83 -7.69
C LEU A 16 -1.50 -16.92 -8.10
N GLY A 17 -1.12 -17.81 -7.17
CA GLY A 17 -0.19 -18.91 -7.44
C GLY A 17 -0.74 -19.97 -8.39
N ASP A 18 -2.07 -20.11 -8.48
CA ASP A 18 -2.75 -21.10 -9.31
C ASP A 18 -3.02 -20.60 -10.75
N ASP A 19 -2.95 -19.27 -11.01
CA ASP A 19 -3.21 -18.66 -12.31
C ASP A 19 -1.92 -18.25 -13.04
N PRO A 20 -1.60 -18.80 -14.24
CA PRO A 20 -0.43 -18.40 -15.02
C PRO A 20 -0.43 -16.95 -15.54
N PHE A 21 -1.56 -16.24 -15.50
CA PHE A 21 -1.68 -14.83 -15.88
C PHE A 21 -1.72 -13.86 -14.68
N SER A 22 -1.57 -14.37 -13.46
CA SER A 22 -1.69 -13.60 -12.21
C SER A 22 -0.74 -12.43 -12.10
N LEU A 23 0.41 -12.46 -12.77
CA LEU A 23 1.38 -11.35 -12.77
C LEU A 23 0.80 -10.03 -13.28
N VAL A 24 -0.28 -10.07 -14.08
CA VAL A 24 -0.98 -8.87 -14.55
C VAL A 24 -1.91 -8.29 -13.47
N ILE A 25 -2.39 -9.16 -12.55
CA ILE A 25 -3.35 -8.83 -11.49
C ILE A 25 -2.63 -8.36 -10.22
N GLY A 26 -1.57 -9.06 -9.82
CA GLY A 26 -0.82 -8.78 -8.61
C GLY A 26 0.31 -9.78 -8.35
N GLU A 27 1.17 -9.46 -7.39
CA GLU A 27 2.28 -10.32 -6.97
C GLU A 27 2.43 -10.29 -5.44
N ILE A 28 2.31 -11.45 -4.80
CA ILE A 28 2.61 -11.62 -3.37
C ILE A 28 3.82 -12.53 -3.24
N VAL A 29 4.95 -11.94 -2.85
CA VAL A 29 6.22 -12.66 -2.70
C VAL A 29 6.56 -12.76 -1.22
N GLU A 30 6.65 -13.99 -0.71
CA GLU A 30 7.09 -14.24 0.65
C GLU A 30 8.59 -14.02 0.83
N GLU A 31 8.96 -13.48 1.99
CA GLU A 31 10.31 -13.47 2.52
C GLU A 31 10.18 -13.52 4.04
N GLU A 32 10.61 -14.60 4.67
CA GLU A 32 10.73 -14.64 6.12
C GLU A 32 12.01 -13.94 6.58
N LYS A 33 11.83 -12.87 7.34
CA LYS A 33 12.91 -12.15 8.02
C LYS A 33 12.65 -12.05 9.51
N ILE A 34 13.71 -12.29 10.26
CA ILE A 34 13.72 -11.99 11.69
C ILE A 34 13.85 -10.47 11.82
N ILE A 35 12.77 -9.82 12.26
CA ILE A 35 12.79 -8.41 12.63
C ILE A 35 13.28 -8.24 14.08
N ASP A 36 13.87 -7.07 14.38
CA ASP A 36 14.23 -6.71 15.74
C ASP A 36 12.96 -6.64 16.60
N LYS A 37 12.93 -7.36 17.73
CA LYS A 37 11.82 -7.37 18.68
C LYS A 37 11.42 -5.96 19.13
N LYS A 38 12.35 -5.01 19.15
CA LYS A 38 12.04 -3.61 19.47
C LYS A 38 11.03 -2.99 18.51
N LEU A 39 11.00 -3.43 17.24
CA LEU A 39 10.06 -2.95 16.23
C LEU A 39 8.63 -3.45 16.49
N GLU A 40 8.49 -4.60 17.16
CA GLU A 40 7.20 -5.20 17.53
C GLU A 40 6.45 -4.38 18.60
N GLU A 41 7.17 -3.53 19.34
CA GLU A 41 6.61 -2.66 20.39
C GLU A 41 6.32 -1.23 19.89
N THR A 42 6.54 -0.96 18.61
CA THR A 42 6.36 0.39 18.04
C THR A 42 4.94 0.63 17.53
N ILE A 43 4.62 1.91 17.25
CA ILE A 43 3.40 2.30 16.53
C ILE A 43 3.31 1.66 15.13
N LEU A 44 4.45 1.25 14.55
CA LEU A 44 4.57 0.65 13.23
C LEU A 44 4.61 -0.89 13.27
N LYS A 45 4.31 -1.52 14.41
CA LYS A 45 4.43 -2.98 14.59
C LYS A 45 3.69 -3.80 13.53
N ASP A 46 2.51 -3.34 13.09
CA ASP A 46 1.69 -4.06 12.11
C ASP A 46 2.33 -4.02 10.71
N TYR A 47 2.94 -2.89 10.36
CA TYR A 47 3.74 -2.74 9.14
C TYR A 47 4.98 -3.63 9.16
N TYR A 48 5.74 -3.64 10.27
CA TYR A 48 6.91 -4.50 10.39
C TYR A 48 6.56 -5.98 10.41
N PHE A 49 5.42 -6.36 11.00
CA PHE A 49 4.93 -7.74 10.97
C PHE A 49 4.60 -8.23 9.56
N ILE A 50 4.01 -7.37 8.72
CA ILE A 50 3.72 -7.73 7.33
C ILE A 50 5.00 -7.79 6.50
N THR A 51 5.86 -6.77 6.60
CA THR A 51 7.11 -6.68 5.81
C THR A 51 8.23 -7.60 6.31
N SER A 52 8.01 -8.34 7.39
CA SER A 52 8.86 -9.46 7.82
C SER A 52 8.45 -10.80 7.21
N LYS A 53 7.28 -10.87 6.59
CA LYS A 53 6.73 -12.06 5.94
C LYS A 53 6.70 -11.97 4.42
N TYR A 54 6.57 -10.74 3.91
CA TYR A 54 6.45 -10.50 2.48
C TYR A 54 7.53 -9.53 2.01
N LYS A 55 8.19 -9.92 0.93
CA LYS A 55 9.10 -9.07 0.17
C LYS A 55 8.33 -8.03 -0.64
N ILE A 56 7.19 -8.42 -1.20
CA ILE A 56 6.32 -7.58 -2.03
C ILE A 56 4.87 -8.00 -1.79
N LEU A 57 4.00 -7.01 -1.59
CA LEU A 57 2.55 -7.13 -1.75
C LEU A 57 2.11 -6.17 -2.85
N ASN A 58 1.93 -6.67 -4.06
CA ASN A 58 1.42 -5.93 -5.20
C ASN A 58 0.02 -6.44 -5.55
N GLY A 59 -0.91 -5.51 -5.74
CA GLY A 59 -2.29 -5.80 -6.12
C GLY A 59 -2.89 -4.60 -6.82
N GLY A 60 -3.14 -4.74 -8.12
CA GLY A 60 -3.58 -3.64 -8.98
C GLY A 60 -2.60 -2.48 -8.89
N VAL A 61 -3.12 -1.30 -8.56
CA VAL A 61 -2.29 -0.08 -8.43
C VAL A 61 -1.50 -0.02 -7.13
N ILE A 62 -1.81 -0.82 -6.10
CA ILE A 62 -1.13 -0.73 -4.80
C ILE A 62 0.09 -1.66 -4.78
N THR A 63 1.24 -1.12 -4.39
CA THR A 63 2.43 -1.93 -4.07
C THR A 63 2.97 -1.56 -2.70
N ILE A 64 3.14 -2.53 -1.82
CA ILE A 64 3.84 -2.39 -0.54
C ILE A 64 5.12 -3.20 -0.61
N TYR A 65 6.24 -2.55 -0.35
CA TYR A 65 7.56 -3.15 -0.40
C TYR A 65 7.99 -3.64 0.99
N GLY A 66 8.55 -4.85 1.02
CA GLY A 66 9.27 -5.38 2.16
C GLY A 66 10.66 -4.76 2.31
N HIS A 67 11.37 -5.18 3.35
CA HIS A 67 12.61 -4.54 3.81
C HIS A 67 13.70 -4.36 2.73
N GLN A 68 13.83 -5.27 1.76
CA GLN A 68 14.90 -5.20 0.75
C GLN A 68 14.82 -3.94 -0.14
N LYS A 69 13.62 -3.42 -0.38
CA LYS A 69 13.38 -2.30 -1.30
C LYS A 69 13.34 -0.95 -0.58
N LEU A 70 13.17 -0.93 0.74
CA LEU A 70 12.93 0.29 1.50
C LEU A 70 14.03 1.32 1.36
N GLU A 71 15.30 0.94 1.54
CA GLU A 71 16.41 1.91 1.45
C GLU A 71 16.45 2.61 0.09
N SER A 72 16.13 1.89 -0.99
CA SER A 72 16.19 2.42 -2.36
C SER A 72 15.07 3.41 -2.72
N ILE A 73 14.03 3.54 -1.88
CA ILE A 73 12.87 4.41 -2.16
C ILE A 73 12.70 5.54 -1.13
N GLN A 74 13.60 5.66 -0.15
CA GLN A 74 13.45 6.71 0.88
C GLN A 74 13.67 8.14 0.35
N PHE A 75 14.26 8.30 -0.85
CA PHE A 75 14.43 9.62 -1.46
C PHE A 75 13.09 10.37 -1.66
N TYR A 76 11.98 9.65 -1.84
CA TYR A 76 10.64 10.27 -1.91
C TYR A 76 10.21 11.01 -0.64
N THR A 77 10.85 10.73 0.50
CA THR A 77 10.53 11.42 1.76
C THR A 77 10.99 12.89 1.73
N GLU A 78 11.90 13.28 0.84
CA GLU A 78 12.37 14.67 0.69
C GLU A 78 11.24 15.63 0.29
N ASP A 79 10.23 15.12 -0.44
CA ASP A 79 9.06 15.90 -0.89
C ASP A 79 7.94 15.98 0.16
N MET A 80 8.05 15.25 1.28
CA MET A 80 7.05 15.24 2.34
C MET A 80 7.36 16.24 3.47
N PRO A 81 6.35 16.93 4.05
CA PRO A 81 6.56 17.82 5.18
C PRO A 81 7.15 17.10 6.39
N GLY A 82 8.31 17.55 6.86
CA GLY A 82 9.06 16.90 7.94
C GLY A 82 10.04 15.81 7.47
N GLY A 83 10.08 15.54 6.16
CA GLY A 83 11.12 14.73 5.54
C GLY A 83 11.21 13.29 6.04
N ALA A 84 12.40 12.71 5.88
CA ALA A 84 12.77 11.40 6.39
C ALA A 84 12.71 11.28 7.93
N ASP A 85 12.62 12.39 8.67
CA ASP A 85 12.48 12.36 10.14
C ASP A 85 11.07 11.95 10.55
N LYS A 86 10.07 12.30 9.75
CA LYS A 86 8.65 11.99 10.00
C LYS A 86 8.15 10.79 9.19
N TRP A 87 8.58 10.65 7.95
CA TRP A 87 7.99 9.69 7.01
C TRP A 87 8.94 8.53 6.69
N LEU A 88 8.34 7.39 6.38
CA LEU A 88 8.99 6.25 5.74
C LEU A 88 8.22 5.95 4.46
N CYS A 89 8.89 5.95 3.31
CA CYS A 89 8.27 5.49 2.06
C CYS A 89 8.22 3.96 2.06
N ILE A 90 7.03 3.40 1.88
CA ILE A 90 6.76 1.96 2.03
C ILE A 90 6.31 1.29 0.74
N GLY A 91 6.07 2.05 -0.33
CA GLY A 91 5.30 1.54 -1.45
C GLY A 91 4.94 2.58 -2.48
N THR A 92 4.01 2.23 -3.35
CA THR A 92 3.36 3.13 -4.29
C THR A 92 1.87 2.84 -4.41
N ILE A 93 1.12 3.85 -4.84
CA ILE A 93 -0.19 3.73 -5.47
C ILE A 93 0.00 4.22 -6.91
N GLU A 94 -0.12 3.32 -7.88
CA GLU A 94 0.32 3.51 -9.26
C GLU A 94 1.79 3.99 -9.29
N ASN A 95 2.05 5.20 -9.76
CA ASN A 95 3.34 5.86 -9.80
C ASN A 95 3.58 6.83 -8.62
N TYR A 96 2.61 6.99 -7.71
CA TYR A 96 2.68 7.91 -6.59
C TYR A 96 3.24 7.23 -5.33
N PRO A 97 4.19 7.85 -4.60
CA PRO A 97 4.81 7.22 -3.44
C PRO A 97 3.84 7.11 -2.27
N LEU A 98 3.85 5.95 -1.63
CA LEU A 98 3.08 5.61 -0.44
C LEU A 98 3.98 5.68 0.80
N PHE A 99 3.50 6.34 1.85
CA PHE A 99 4.24 6.60 3.07
C PHE A 99 3.49 6.11 4.31
N ILE A 100 4.26 5.86 5.36
CA ILE A 100 3.78 5.73 6.72
C ILE A 100 4.42 6.80 7.61
N ASP A 101 3.62 7.47 8.41
CA ASP A 101 4.08 8.42 9.43
C ASP A 101 4.67 7.64 10.61
N LYS A 102 5.94 7.89 10.92
CA LYS A 102 6.68 7.17 11.98
C LYS A 102 6.21 7.52 13.39
N ILE A 103 5.43 8.60 13.57
CA ILE A 103 4.96 9.10 14.85
C ILE A 103 3.59 8.51 15.19
N ASN A 104 2.66 8.51 14.23
CA ASN A 104 1.27 8.11 14.48
C ASN A 104 0.81 6.87 13.69
N GLY A 105 1.63 6.36 12.75
CA GLY A 105 1.32 5.18 11.95
C GLY A 105 0.35 5.41 10.79
N GLU A 106 0.02 6.68 10.47
CA GLU A 106 -0.87 7.04 9.38
C GLU A 106 -0.25 6.74 8.01
N ILE A 107 -1.03 6.09 7.14
CA ILE A 107 -0.72 5.86 5.75
C ILE A 107 -1.15 7.06 4.93
N SER A 108 -0.24 7.58 4.11
CA SER A 108 -0.51 8.70 3.22
C SER A 108 0.16 8.49 1.87
N CYS A 109 -0.46 9.01 0.81
CA CYS A 109 0.14 9.05 -0.52
C CYS A 109 0.27 10.49 -0.99
N LEU A 110 1.38 10.78 -1.67
CA LEU A 110 1.65 12.07 -2.28
C LEU A 110 1.29 12.00 -3.76
N PHE A 111 0.11 12.51 -4.11
CA PHE A 111 -0.33 12.65 -5.49
C PHE A 111 0.15 13.98 -6.09
N GLY A 112 0.45 13.98 -7.38
CA GLY A 112 0.87 15.18 -8.11
C GLY A 112 2.05 14.94 -9.04
N ASP A 113 2.34 15.94 -9.86
CA ASP A 113 3.50 15.98 -10.76
C ASP A 113 4.37 17.21 -10.41
N LEU A 114 5.69 17.03 -10.52
CA LEU A 114 6.69 18.07 -10.43
C LEU A 114 6.46 19.20 -11.45
N ILE A 115 5.83 18.90 -12.59
CA ILE A 115 5.55 19.88 -13.65
C ILE A 115 4.53 20.93 -13.18
N ASP A 116 3.43 20.49 -12.57
CA ASP A 116 2.32 21.38 -12.21
C ASP A 116 2.36 21.85 -10.75
N GLN A 117 3.25 21.28 -9.92
CA GLN A 117 3.44 21.57 -8.48
C GLN A 117 2.16 21.43 -7.62
N ASN A 118 1.10 20.83 -8.17
CA ASN A 118 -0.15 20.57 -7.47
C ASN A 118 -0.05 19.24 -6.72
N PHE A 119 0.65 19.27 -5.59
CA PHE A 119 0.77 18.12 -4.71
C PHE A 119 -0.40 18.03 -3.74
N VAL A 120 -0.97 16.84 -3.62
CA VAL A 120 -2.02 16.51 -2.64
C VAL A 120 -1.56 15.33 -1.80
N ILE A 121 -1.53 15.54 -0.49
CA ILE A 121 -1.32 14.47 0.48
C ILE A 121 -2.69 13.91 0.87
N GLU A 122 -2.94 12.66 0.52
CA GLU A 122 -4.16 11.96 0.89
C GLU A 122 -3.85 10.87 1.93
N SER A 123 -4.57 10.93 3.05
CA SER A 123 -4.46 9.97 4.16
C SER A 123 -5.51 8.87 4.05
N TYR A 124 -5.08 7.65 4.40
CA TYR A 124 -5.87 6.42 4.32
C TYR A 124 -6.03 5.71 5.67
N GLY A 125 -5.76 6.40 6.79
CA GLY A 125 -5.82 5.82 8.13
C GLY A 125 -4.57 5.03 8.51
N ASP A 126 -4.63 4.21 9.55
CA ASP A 126 -3.48 3.37 9.95
C ASP A 126 -3.23 2.21 8.96
N PHE A 127 -2.09 1.54 9.08
CA PHE A 127 -1.69 0.46 8.17
C PHE A 127 -2.70 -0.69 8.08
N ASN A 128 -3.32 -1.08 9.19
CA ASN A 128 -4.33 -2.15 9.19
C ASN A 128 -5.61 -1.67 8.50
N ASN A 129 -6.03 -0.42 8.75
CA ASN A 129 -7.14 0.21 8.04
C ASN A 129 -6.91 0.29 6.54
N PHE A 130 -5.69 0.66 6.13
CA PHE A 130 -5.29 0.73 4.73
C PHE A 130 -5.41 -0.65 4.05
N LEU A 131 -4.84 -1.68 4.66
CA LEU A 131 -4.91 -3.04 4.12
C LEU A 131 -6.36 -3.53 4.01
N GLN A 132 -7.16 -3.32 5.06
CA GLN A 132 -8.53 -3.83 5.13
C GLN A 132 -9.48 -3.13 4.16
N ASN A 133 -9.39 -1.81 4.03
CA ASN A 133 -10.39 -1.03 3.29
C ASN A 133 -9.96 -0.68 1.87
N TYR A 134 -8.66 -0.57 1.62
CA TYR A 134 -8.12 -0.14 0.33
C TYR A 134 -7.39 -1.25 -0.41
N TYR A 135 -6.43 -1.95 0.23
CA TYR A 135 -5.72 -3.04 -0.47
C TYR A 135 -6.64 -4.25 -0.74
N LEU A 136 -7.47 -4.64 0.23
CA LEU A 136 -8.35 -5.81 0.16
C LEU A 136 -9.84 -5.45 0.26
N GLY A 137 -10.19 -4.18 0.04
CA GLY A 137 -11.50 -3.67 0.41
C GLY A 137 -12.13 -2.74 -0.62
N GLN A 138 -13.41 -2.46 -0.39
CA GLN A 138 -14.25 -1.72 -1.33
C GLN A 138 -13.78 -0.29 -1.63
N LYS A 139 -12.98 0.33 -0.74
CA LYS A 139 -12.45 1.69 -0.93
C LYS A 139 -11.24 1.73 -1.86
N TYR A 140 -10.80 0.60 -2.41
CA TYR A 140 -9.80 0.58 -3.49
C TYR A 140 -10.18 1.56 -4.63
N CYS A 141 -11.46 1.62 -5.00
CA CYS A 141 -11.96 2.55 -6.02
C CYS A 141 -12.06 4.02 -5.57
N GLU A 142 -11.67 4.35 -4.34
CA GLU A 142 -11.62 5.71 -3.80
C GLU A 142 -10.19 6.29 -3.75
N LEU A 143 -9.17 5.51 -4.18
CA LEU A 143 -7.77 5.94 -4.14
C LEU A 143 -7.55 7.20 -5.00
N GLY A 144 -6.93 8.23 -4.42
CA GLY A 144 -6.67 9.50 -5.10
C GLY A 144 -7.91 10.40 -5.26
N ASN A 145 -9.03 10.11 -4.58
CA ASN A 145 -10.24 10.90 -4.70
C ASN A 145 -10.03 12.38 -4.29
N LYS A 146 -9.19 12.67 -3.29
CA LYS A 146 -8.87 14.08 -2.98
C LYS A 146 -8.09 14.75 -4.10
N PHE A 147 -7.22 14.02 -4.78
CA PHE A 147 -6.46 14.53 -5.91
C PHE A 147 -7.37 14.82 -7.12
N VAL A 148 -8.38 13.97 -7.37
CA VAL A 148 -9.45 14.25 -8.34
C VAL A 148 -10.20 15.53 -7.97
N GLN A 149 -10.61 15.67 -6.70
CA GLN A 149 -11.36 16.84 -6.21
C GLN A 149 -10.57 18.15 -6.29
N SER A 150 -9.23 18.09 -6.21
CA SER A 150 -8.36 19.24 -6.43
C SER A 150 -8.13 19.56 -7.91
N GLY A 151 -8.71 18.79 -8.83
CA GLY A 151 -8.54 18.95 -10.28
C GLY A 151 -7.21 18.39 -10.81
N GLY A 152 -6.61 17.42 -10.12
CA GLY A 152 -5.35 16.81 -10.53
C GLY A 152 -5.51 15.86 -11.72
N ILE A 153 -6.45 14.91 -11.62
CA ILE A 153 -6.81 13.95 -12.68
C ILE A 153 -8.34 13.82 -12.77
N SER A 154 -8.84 13.22 -13.85
CA SER A 154 -10.28 13.09 -14.10
C SER A 154 -10.96 12.01 -13.27
N ASP A 155 -10.23 10.95 -12.93
CA ASP A 155 -10.77 9.72 -12.34
C ASP A 155 -9.88 9.27 -11.18
N THR A 156 -10.45 8.49 -10.26
CA THR A 156 -9.67 7.87 -9.17
C THR A 156 -8.63 6.90 -9.72
N VAL A 157 -7.57 6.69 -8.96
CA VAL A 157 -6.45 5.84 -9.40
C VAL A 157 -6.83 4.36 -9.40
N GLY A 158 -7.62 3.92 -8.42
CA GLY A 158 -8.21 2.58 -8.44
C GLY A 158 -9.58 2.58 -9.13
N SER A 159 -9.89 1.50 -9.84
CA SER A 159 -11.20 1.25 -10.45
C SER A 159 -11.81 -0.07 -10.00
N LYS A 160 -13.14 -0.19 -10.10
CA LYS A 160 -13.81 -1.49 -9.97
C LYS A 160 -13.52 -2.42 -11.13
N ASP A 161 -13.18 -1.85 -12.29
CA ASP A 161 -12.86 -2.61 -13.50
C ASP A 161 -11.41 -3.15 -13.48
N ASP A 162 -10.62 -2.79 -12.46
CA ASP A 162 -9.26 -3.34 -12.29
C ASP A 162 -9.33 -4.83 -11.95
N ASP A 163 -8.47 -5.62 -12.60
CA ASP A 163 -8.42 -7.08 -12.39
C ASP A 163 -8.23 -7.45 -10.91
N TRP A 164 -7.49 -6.63 -10.16
CA TRP A 164 -7.32 -6.83 -8.72
C TRP A 164 -8.63 -6.70 -7.94
N TYR A 165 -9.43 -5.68 -8.24
CA TYR A 165 -10.73 -5.50 -7.59
C TYR A 165 -11.68 -6.63 -7.96
N GLN A 166 -11.73 -6.99 -9.25
CA GLN A 166 -12.55 -8.10 -9.76
C GLN A 166 -12.15 -9.44 -9.12
N LEU A 167 -10.85 -9.72 -8.98
CA LEU A 167 -10.36 -10.92 -8.29
C LEU A 167 -10.88 -10.99 -6.84
N LEU A 168 -10.81 -9.88 -6.10
CA LEU A 168 -11.31 -9.82 -4.73
C LEU A 168 -12.84 -9.99 -4.67
N GLU A 169 -13.57 -9.40 -5.61
CA GLU A 169 -15.03 -9.50 -5.71
C GLU A 169 -15.47 -10.94 -6.01
N ASP A 170 -14.90 -11.56 -7.04
CA ASP A 170 -15.23 -12.92 -7.50
C ASP A 170 -14.99 -13.99 -6.42
N HIS A 171 -14.04 -13.74 -5.52
CA HIS A 171 -13.69 -14.66 -4.43
C HIS A 171 -14.34 -14.29 -3.09
N ASN A 172 -15.27 -13.32 -3.07
CA ASN A 172 -15.93 -12.81 -1.85
C ASN A 172 -14.95 -12.31 -0.77
N LEU A 173 -13.90 -11.61 -1.20
CA LEU A 173 -12.85 -11.08 -0.33
C LEU A 173 -13.00 -9.57 -0.02
N LEU A 174 -13.95 -8.87 -0.64
CA LEU A 174 -14.27 -7.46 -0.38
C LEU A 174 -14.98 -7.19 0.96
#